data_AF-A0A3L6MU60-F1
#
_entry.id   AF-A0A3L6MU60-F1
#
_cell.length_a   1.000
_cell.length_b   1.000
_cell.length_c   1.000
_cell.angle_alpha   90.00
_cell.angle_beta   90.00
_cell.angle_gamma   90.00
#
_symmetry.space_group_name_H-M   'P 1'
#
loop_
_entity.id
_entity.type
_entity.pdbx_description
1 polymer ?
#
loop_
_entity_poly.entity_id
_entity_poly.type
_entity_poly.pdbx_seq_one_letter_code
_entity_poly.pdbx_strand_id
1 'polypeptide(L)'
;MVWESIVCTCISNCICAWRCPHLTSFHDGSSRNSRCLAATVLSVGVNAGPYKPYSSVALSSTIAVETTATTLETTSSIITADVTDTTDFLETTVTEPATGSTETTDALESTITESATDTAAGPGPCVETQILGNPSFDDNNDGSPWVFGAGVTVSQIDPRSAPNFLYNTINQGRTRTTFSQSLPALGPYLYRLDYYFKLQTAIQGRGFSCQLTPSINGQTLQSSATLTDSGPYDQRFSSQFFTAQDQGSPATLSVSVQCQGSFNTIIIGTDDFSLTRTCGN
;
A
#
# COMPACT_ATOMS: atom_id res chain seq x y z
N MET A 1 2.29 -25.82 43.56
CA MET A 1 2.03 -25.48 42.15
C MET A 1 3.27 -24.80 41.63
N VAL A 2 4.06 -25.51 40.83
CA VAL A 2 5.32 -25.01 40.25
C VAL A 2 5.04 -24.82 38.77
N TRP A 3 5.17 -23.58 38.29
CA TRP A 3 5.10 -23.26 36.86
C TRP A 3 6.50 -23.47 36.27
N GLU A 4 6.64 -24.43 35.35
CA GLU A 4 7.80 -24.48 34.47
C GLU A 4 7.43 -23.86 33.12
N SER A 5 8.13 -22.78 32.76
CA SER A 5 8.06 -22.14 31.47
C SER A 5 8.81 -22.97 30.44
N ILE A 6 8.10 -23.51 29.44
CA ILE A 6 8.75 -24.10 28.27
C ILE A 6 8.94 -23.01 27.22
N VAL A 7 10.19 -22.60 27.04
CA VAL A 7 10.64 -21.78 25.92
C VAL A 7 10.79 -22.71 24.70
N CYS A 8 9.94 -22.55 23.68
CA CYS A 8 10.12 -23.20 22.39
C CYS A 8 10.92 -22.31 21.44
N THR A 9 12.20 -22.62 21.25
CA THR A 9 12.98 -22.18 20.09
C THR A 9 12.73 -23.14 18.93
N CYS A 10 11.97 -22.73 17.92
CA CYS A 10 11.76 -23.52 16.71
C CYS A 10 13.00 -23.46 15.82
N ILE A 11 13.82 -24.52 15.82
CA ILE A 11 14.73 -24.84 14.73
C ILE A 11 14.05 -25.93 13.90
N SER A 12 13.81 -25.62 12.62
CA SER A 12 13.45 -26.47 11.48
C SER A 12 12.94 -27.91 11.74
N ASN A 13 11.71 -28.17 11.28
CA ASN A 13 11.06 -29.48 11.09
C ASN A 13 10.75 -30.31 12.35
N CYS A 14 9.60 -30.03 12.98
CA CYS A 14 8.92 -30.99 13.85
C CYS A 14 7.49 -31.23 13.36
N ILE A 15 7.24 -32.47 12.91
CA ILE A 15 5.91 -33.06 12.78
C ILE A 15 5.38 -33.27 14.22
N CYS A 16 4.37 -32.50 14.63
CA CYS A 16 3.72 -32.69 15.92
C CYS A 16 2.85 -33.97 15.89
N ALA A 17 3.40 -35.08 16.37
CA ALA A 17 2.60 -36.25 16.74
C ALA A 17 2.06 -36.05 18.16
N TRP A 18 0.74 -35.95 18.30
CA TRP A 18 0.05 -35.90 19.58
C TRP A 18 0.25 -37.22 20.34
N ARG A 19 0.77 -37.13 21.57
CA ARG A 19 0.91 -38.26 22.49
C ARG A 19 -0.24 -38.20 23.51
N CYS A 20 -1.16 -39.16 23.46
CA CYS A 20 -2.14 -39.37 24.55
C CYS A 20 -1.41 -39.84 25.82
N PRO A 21 -1.62 -39.21 26.98
CA PRO A 21 -1.20 -39.78 28.26
C PRO A 21 -2.22 -40.83 28.71
N HIS A 22 -1.75 -42.06 28.95
CA HIS A 22 -2.54 -43.17 29.47
C HIS A 22 -2.04 -43.53 30.87
N LEU A 23 -2.92 -43.47 31.88
CA LEU A 23 -2.88 -44.20 33.17
C LEU A 23 -4.24 -43.95 33.83
N THR A 24 -5.02 -44.84 34.45
CA THR A 24 -4.96 -46.30 34.71
C THR A 24 -6.30 -46.64 35.41
N SER A 25 -6.98 -47.71 35.04
CA SER A 25 -7.68 -48.60 36.00
C SER A 25 -8.06 -49.93 35.33
N PHE A 26 -7.85 -51.00 36.10
CA PHE A 26 -8.12 -52.40 35.80
C PHE A 26 -9.62 -52.73 35.79
N HIS A 27 -10.11 -53.54 34.83
CA HIS A 27 -10.61 -54.90 35.08
C HIS A 27 -11.05 -55.62 33.79
N ASP A 28 -10.55 -56.85 33.65
CA ASP A 28 -11.14 -58.06 33.06
C ASP A 28 -11.60 -58.16 31.60
N GLY A 29 -11.13 -59.24 30.95
CA GLY A 29 -11.95 -60.02 30.02
C GLY A 29 -11.80 -59.74 28.52
N SER A 30 -11.25 -60.74 27.83
CA SER A 30 -11.53 -61.12 26.44
C SER A 30 -10.55 -60.67 25.35
N SER A 31 -10.01 -61.70 24.69
CA SER A 31 -9.04 -61.69 23.60
C SER A 31 -9.48 -60.85 22.39
N ARG A 32 -8.51 -60.19 21.75
CA ARG A 32 -8.42 -60.17 20.28
C ARG A 32 -7.03 -59.70 19.81
N ASN A 33 -6.54 -60.47 18.84
CA ASN A 33 -5.27 -60.37 18.14
C ASN A 33 -4.97 -58.97 17.60
N SER A 34 -3.77 -58.45 17.88
CA SER A 34 -3.12 -57.42 17.06
C SER A 34 -1.65 -57.72 16.94
N ARG A 35 -1.23 -58.16 15.74
CA ARG A 35 0.17 -58.36 15.37
C ARG A 35 0.81 -56.99 15.12
N CYS A 36 1.79 -56.61 15.95
CA CYS A 36 2.68 -55.49 15.65
C CYS A 36 3.74 -55.92 14.64
N LEU A 37 3.78 -55.28 13.46
CA LEU A 37 4.92 -55.31 12.56
C LEU A 37 5.91 -54.21 13.00
N ALA A 38 7.14 -54.60 13.32
CA ALA A 38 8.23 -53.68 13.62
C ALA A 38 8.92 -53.24 12.32
N ALA A 39 9.04 -51.94 12.10
CA ALA A 39 9.87 -51.37 11.04
C ALA A 39 11.15 -50.79 11.66
N THR A 40 12.30 -51.32 11.25
CA THR A 40 13.62 -50.84 11.67
C THR A 40 14.02 -49.66 10.79
N VAL A 41 14.27 -48.48 11.38
CA VAL A 41 14.82 -47.31 10.68
C VAL A 41 16.29 -47.16 11.06
N LEU A 42 17.17 -47.22 10.06
CA LEU A 42 18.60 -46.90 10.16
C LEU A 42 18.77 -45.38 10.10
N SER A 43 19.35 -44.78 11.14
CA SER A 43 19.77 -43.38 11.14
C SER A 43 21.26 -43.25 10.79
N VAL A 44 21.56 -42.39 9.81
CA VAL A 44 22.92 -41.89 9.51
C VAL A 44 23.12 -40.59 10.29
N GLY A 45 24.18 -40.52 11.10
CA GLY A 45 24.51 -39.34 11.89
C GLY A 45 25.24 -38.28 11.07
N VAL A 46 24.80 -37.03 11.16
CA VAL A 46 25.56 -35.85 10.73
C VAL A 46 25.98 -35.08 11.97
N ASN A 47 27.28 -34.83 12.11
CA ASN A 47 27.90 -34.10 13.22
C ASN A 47 27.94 -32.61 12.88
N ALA A 48 27.27 -31.77 13.68
CA ALA A 48 27.37 -30.31 13.59
C ALA A 48 28.18 -29.79 14.79
N GLY A 49 29.28 -29.08 14.50
CA GLY A 49 30.17 -28.50 15.51
C GLY A 49 29.56 -27.31 16.28
N PRO A 50 30.18 -26.89 17.40
CA PRO A 50 29.57 -25.97 18.35
C PRO A 50 29.54 -24.51 17.86
N TYR A 51 28.35 -23.91 17.91
CA TYR A 51 28.14 -22.47 17.71
C TYR A 51 28.54 -21.66 18.96
N LYS A 52 29.28 -20.56 18.77
CA LYS A 52 29.53 -19.54 19.80
C LYS A 52 28.28 -18.67 20.01
N PRO A 53 27.92 -18.30 21.25
CA PRO A 53 26.85 -17.34 21.48
C PRO A 53 27.32 -15.89 21.20
N TYR A 54 26.49 -15.14 20.49
CA TYR A 54 26.60 -13.69 20.35
C TYR A 54 26.13 -13.01 21.65
N SER A 55 26.92 -12.05 22.14
CA SER A 55 26.61 -11.26 23.32
C SER A 55 25.67 -10.10 22.95
N SER A 56 24.51 -10.01 23.58
CA SER A 56 23.58 -8.88 23.42
C SER A 56 23.97 -7.74 24.37
N VAL A 57 24.21 -6.54 23.83
CA VAL A 57 24.39 -5.33 24.63
C VAL A 57 23.01 -4.81 25.04
N ALA A 58 22.77 -4.71 26.35
CA ALA A 58 21.53 -4.13 26.89
C ALA A 58 21.63 -2.59 26.89
N LEU A 59 20.73 -1.92 26.18
CA LEU A 59 20.47 -0.49 26.33
C LEU A 59 19.38 -0.30 27.39
N SER A 60 19.73 0.36 28.48
CA SER A 60 18.82 0.78 29.54
C SER A 60 18.37 2.22 29.26
N SER A 61 17.06 2.45 29.17
CA SER A 61 16.48 3.80 29.10
C SER A 61 15.51 4.00 30.26
N THR A 62 15.85 4.89 31.17
CA THR A 62 15.04 5.37 32.28
C THR A 62 13.89 6.24 31.77
N ILE A 63 12.65 5.90 32.17
CA ILE A 63 11.45 6.70 31.92
C ILE A 63 11.29 7.68 33.09
N ALA A 64 11.33 8.99 32.81
CA ALA A 64 10.88 10.00 33.76
C ALA A 64 9.37 10.17 33.63
N VAL A 65 8.66 9.96 34.74
CA VAL A 65 7.22 10.22 34.87
C VAL A 65 7.07 11.64 35.43
N GLU A 66 6.47 12.54 34.65
CA GLU A 66 5.90 13.78 35.19
C GLU A 66 4.38 13.74 35.05
N THR A 67 3.73 13.74 36.20
CA THR A 67 2.28 13.86 36.35
C THR A 67 1.93 15.34 36.28
N THR A 68 1.08 15.76 35.35
CA THR A 68 0.37 17.04 35.46
C THR A 68 -1.07 16.83 35.04
N ALA A 69 -1.97 17.00 36.01
CA ALA A 69 -3.40 17.07 35.77
C ALA A 69 -3.76 18.52 35.47
N THR A 70 -4.43 18.77 34.35
CA THR A 70 -5.20 20.00 34.16
C THR A 70 -6.47 19.74 33.37
N THR A 71 -7.52 20.34 33.87
CA THR A 71 -8.95 20.25 33.57
C THR A 71 -9.36 20.66 32.15
N LEU A 72 -10.45 20.05 31.67
CA LEU A 72 -11.25 20.51 30.53
C LEU A 72 -11.70 21.96 30.74
N GLU A 73 -11.49 22.80 29.73
CA GLU A 73 -12.33 23.96 29.44
C GLU A 73 -12.57 24.00 27.93
N THR A 74 -13.84 23.94 27.55
CA THR A 74 -14.35 24.07 26.19
C THR A 74 -14.34 25.55 25.82
N THR A 75 -13.68 25.95 24.74
CA THR A 75 -13.91 27.27 24.15
C THR A 75 -13.84 27.18 22.63
N SER A 76 -15.01 27.34 22.01
CA SER A 76 -15.14 27.63 20.58
C SER A 76 -14.55 29.00 20.28
N SER A 77 -13.75 29.12 19.22
CA SER A 77 -13.39 30.41 18.65
C SER A 77 -13.48 30.33 17.13
N ILE A 78 -14.46 31.06 16.61
CA ILE A 78 -14.68 31.33 15.20
C ILE A 78 -13.60 32.33 14.76
N ILE A 79 -12.76 31.95 13.80
CA ILE A 79 -11.83 32.86 13.15
C ILE A 79 -12.55 33.46 11.94
N THR A 80 -12.99 34.72 12.07
CA THR A 80 -13.37 35.57 10.95
C THR A 80 -12.10 36.17 10.39
N ALA A 81 -11.69 35.77 9.19
CA ALA A 81 -10.65 36.46 8.43
C ALA A 81 -11.29 37.61 7.66
N ASP A 82 -10.97 38.83 8.10
CA ASP A 82 -11.17 40.08 7.38
C ASP A 82 -10.12 40.14 6.25
N VAL A 83 -10.58 40.07 5.00
CA VAL A 83 -9.76 40.32 3.82
C VAL A 83 -10.23 41.63 3.23
N THR A 84 -9.49 42.69 3.56
CA THR A 84 -9.53 43.96 2.85
C THR A 84 -8.66 43.81 1.61
N ASP A 85 -9.29 43.65 0.44
CA ASP A 85 -8.68 43.98 -0.84
C ASP A 85 -9.60 44.92 -1.62
N THR A 86 -9.20 46.19 -1.56
CA THR A 86 -9.63 47.26 -2.45
C THR A 86 -8.70 47.25 -3.64
N THR A 87 -9.17 46.92 -4.84
CA THR A 87 -8.67 47.53 -6.08
C THR A 87 -9.63 47.32 -7.24
N ASP A 88 -10.21 48.45 -7.64
CA ASP A 88 -10.47 48.91 -9.01
C ASP A 88 -11.31 48.04 -9.96
N PHE A 89 -12.57 48.45 -10.04
CA PHE A 89 -13.54 48.06 -11.06
C PHE A 89 -13.45 49.10 -12.19
N LEU A 90 -12.75 48.77 -13.29
CA LEU A 90 -12.90 49.53 -14.54
C LEU A 90 -13.98 48.87 -15.39
N GLU A 91 -15.22 49.28 -15.13
CA GLU A 91 -16.31 49.17 -16.08
C GLU A 91 -16.27 50.43 -16.96
N THR A 92 -16.07 50.25 -18.27
CA THR A 92 -16.30 51.33 -19.24
C THR A 92 -17.00 50.73 -20.45
N THR A 93 -18.30 50.96 -20.49
CA THR A 93 -19.14 50.76 -21.66
C THR A 93 -19.67 52.13 -22.06
N VAL A 94 -19.23 52.66 -23.20
CA VAL A 94 -19.89 53.80 -23.87
C VAL A 94 -19.88 53.56 -25.37
N THR A 95 -21.09 53.55 -25.93
CA THR A 95 -21.41 53.43 -27.36
C THR A 95 -21.39 54.81 -28.05
N GLU A 96 -20.90 54.82 -29.29
CA GLU A 96 -20.91 55.86 -30.35
C GLU A 96 -22.26 56.60 -30.56
N PRO A 97 -22.36 57.75 -31.31
CA PRO A 97 -21.76 57.94 -32.65
C PRO A 97 -21.32 59.36 -33.11
N ALA A 98 -20.51 59.34 -34.19
CA ALA A 98 -20.45 60.24 -35.37
C ALA A 98 -20.15 61.76 -35.25
N THR A 99 -19.10 62.22 -35.95
CA THR A 99 -19.14 62.98 -37.24
C THR A 99 -17.93 63.93 -37.37
N GLY A 100 -17.23 63.92 -38.53
CA GLY A 100 -16.65 65.15 -39.10
C GLY A 100 -15.15 65.23 -39.39
N SER A 101 -14.76 64.85 -40.60
CA SER A 101 -13.91 65.59 -41.57
C SER A 101 -12.43 65.93 -41.29
N THR A 102 -11.56 65.44 -42.20
CA THR A 102 -10.36 66.07 -42.85
C THR A 102 -9.21 66.60 -41.94
N GLU A 103 -7.92 66.29 -42.11
CA GLU A 103 -7.05 66.22 -43.28
C GLU A 103 -5.78 65.36 -43.04
N THR A 104 -5.24 64.86 -44.16
CA THR A 104 -3.87 64.43 -44.52
C THR A 104 -2.71 64.78 -43.57
N THR A 105 -1.80 63.83 -43.31
CA THR A 105 -0.35 63.89 -43.65
C THR A 105 0.33 62.54 -43.36
N ASP A 106 1.05 62.04 -44.37
CA ASP A 106 1.93 60.87 -44.37
C ASP A 106 2.99 60.88 -43.26
N ALA A 107 3.06 59.78 -42.51
CA ALA A 107 4.28 59.35 -41.84
C ALA A 107 4.39 57.83 -41.97
N LEU A 108 5.20 57.39 -42.93
CA LEU A 108 5.70 56.03 -43.03
C LEU A 108 6.54 55.74 -41.77
N GLU A 109 5.99 55.01 -40.82
CA GLU A 109 6.77 54.32 -39.80
C GLU A 109 6.71 52.82 -40.10
N SER A 110 7.76 52.34 -40.77
CA SER A 110 7.94 50.93 -41.10
C SER A 110 8.27 50.17 -39.82
N THR A 111 7.25 49.67 -39.12
CA THR A 111 7.43 48.78 -37.98
C THR A 111 7.78 47.39 -38.53
N ILE A 112 9.06 47.05 -38.48
CA ILE A 112 9.55 45.70 -38.76
C ILE A 112 8.90 44.77 -37.73
N THR A 113 7.92 43.99 -38.19
CA THR A 113 7.37 42.89 -37.40
C THR A 113 8.37 41.74 -37.48
N GLU A 114 9.28 41.64 -36.51
CA GLU A 114 10.04 40.41 -36.30
C GLU A 114 9.04 39.30 -35.96
N SER A 115 8.75 38.47 -36.97
CA SER A 115 8.07 37.20 -36.76
C SER A 115 9.03 36.28 -36.02
N ALA A 116 8.94 36.29 -34.69
CA ALA A 116 9.50 35.24 -33.87
C ALA A 116 8.81 33.94 -34.27
N THR A 117 9.44 33.19 -35.16
CA THR A 117 9.09 31.79 -35.41
C THR A 117 9.53 31.04 -34.17
N ASP A 118 8.61 30.93 -33.21
CA ASP A 118 8.71 30.01 -32.09
C ASP A 118 8.78 28.60 -32.68
N THR A 119 10.01 28.15 -32.93
CA THR A 119 10.27 26.76 -33.26
C THR A 119 9.97 26.00 -31.99
N ALA A 120 8.72 25.61 -31.79
CA ALA A 120 8.30 24.71 -30.74
C ALA A 120 9.26 23.53 -30.80
N ALA A 121 10.13 23.42 -29.80
CA ALA A 121 11.02 22.29 -29.66
C ALA A 121 10.14 21.05 -29.76
N GLY A 122 10.40 20.21 -30.78
CA GLY A 122 9.69 18.96 -30.93
C GLY A 122 9.70 18.22 -29.59
N PRO A 123 8.66 17.42 -29.28
CA PRO A 123 8.58 16.73 -28.00
C PRO A 123 9.91 16.04 -27.73
N GLY A 124 10.55 16.44 -26.62
CA GLY A 124 11.87 15.95 -26.24
C GLY A 124 11.89 14.41 -26.16
N PRO A 125 13.07 13.79 -25.99
CA PRO A 125 13.16 12.34 -25.91
C PRO A 125 12.18 11.81 -24.87
N CYS A 126 11.48 10.72 -25.18
CA CYS A 126 10.61 10.09 -24.19
C CYS A 126 11.47 9.62 -23.01
N VAL A 127 11.15 10.11 -21.82
CA VAL A 127 11.77 9.69 -20.56
C VAL A 127 10.75 8.91 -19.76
N GLU A 128 11.10 7.70 -19.34
CA GLU A 128 10.27 6.94 -18.41
C GLU A 128 10.20 7.67 -17.07
N THR A 129 9.01 7.77 -16.50
CA THR A 129 8.80 8.61 -15.31
C THR A 129 7.92 7.87 -14.31
N GLN A 130 8.42 7.69 -13.09
CA GLN A 130 7.64 7.24 -11.94
C GLN A 130 6.70 8.36 -11.51
N ILE A 131 5.42 8.03 -11.35
CA ILE A 131 4.37 9.00 -10.99
C ILE A 131 4.06 8.95 -9.49
N LEU A 132 4.21 7.78 -8.85
CA LEU A 132 3.87 7.63 -7.43
C LEU A 132 4.95 8.22 -6.53
N GLY A 133 4.51 8.95 -5.50
CA GLY A 133 5.32 9.28 -4.33
C GLY A 133 5.28 8.15 -3.29
N ASN A 134 6.36 7.99 -2.52
CA ASN A 134 6.51 6.95 -1.50
C ASN A 134 6.05 5.54 -1.94
N PRO A 135 6.63 5.00 -3.04
CA PRO A 135 6.18 3.73 -3.64
C PRO A 135 6.35 2.50 -2.75
N SER A 136 7.37 2.49 -1.88
CA SER A 136 7.65 1.40 -0.92
C SER A 136 7.24 1.74 0.51
N PHE A 137 6.56 2.88 0.73
CA PHE A 137 6.11 3.32 2.05
C PHE A 137 7.25 3.63 3.06
N ASP A 138 8.49 3.74 2.59
CA ASP A 138 9.68 3.91 3.42
C ASP A 138 10.11 5.37 3.61
N ASP A 139 9.55 6.32 2.84
CA ASP A 139 9.95 7.73 2.91
C ASP A 139 9.55 8.39 4.26
N ASN A 140 8.60 7.78 4.97
CA ASN A 140 8.05 8.24 6.25
C ASN A 140 7.36 7.07 6.98
N ASN A 141 6.87 7.33 8.20
CA ASN A 141 6.24 6.30 9.04
C ASN A 141 4.71 6.24 8.91
N ASP A 142 4.10 7.19 8.19
CA ASP A 142 2.64 7.26 8.01
C ASP A 142 2.17 6.84 6.61
N GLY A 143 3.11 6.57 5.70
CA GLY A 143 2.86 6.16 4.33
C GLY A 143 2.36 7.30 3.42
N SER A 144 2.38 8.56 3.88
CA SER A 144 2.02 9.69 3.02
C SER A 144 2.92 9.74 1.76
N PRO A 145 2.39 10.14 0.58
CA PRO A 145 1.11 10.81 0.33
C PRO A 145 -0.08 9.84 0.10
N TRP A 146 0.06 8.55 0.41
CA TRP A 146 -1.06 7.63 0.30
C TRP A 146 -2.16 7.93 1.34
N VAL A 147 -3.40 7.83 0.91
CA VAL A 147 -4.60 7.96 1.75
C VAL A 147 -5.13 6.56 2.04
N PHE A 148 -5.29 6.24 3.32
CA PHE A 148 -5.72 4.93 3.78
C PHE A 148 -7.20 4.92 4.16
N GLY A 149 -7.93 3.97 3.58
CA GLY A 149 -9.27 3.64 4.05
C GLY A 149 -9.25 2.80 5.32
N ALA A 150 -10.44 2.53 5.86
CA ALA A 150 -10.58 1.74 7.07
C ALA A 150 -9.89 0.37 6.93
N GLY A 151 -9.01 0.04 7.88
CA GLY A 151 -8.32 -1.26 7.92
C GLY A 151 -7.01 -1.33 7.18
N VAL A 152 -6.52 -0.23 6.63
CA VAL A 152 -5.17 -0.14 6.04
C VAL A 152 -4.28 0.64 6.99
N THR A 153 -3.10 0.11 7.30
CA THR A 153 -2.08 0.75 8.13
C THR A 153 -0.68 0.44 7.60
N VAL A 154 0.30 1.31 7.85
CA VAL A 154 1.71 0.95 7.68
C VAL A 154 2.10 -0.08 8.74
N SER A 155 2.92 -1.07 8.35
CA SER A 155 3.48 -2.08 9.25
C SER A 155 4.92 -2.37 8.89
N GLN A 156 5.66 -2.94 9.85
CA GLN A 156 7.05 -3.36 9.72
C GLN A 156 7.21 -4.87 9.94
N ILE A 157 6.08 -5.59 10.05
CA ILE A 157 6.07 -7.03 10.26
C ILE A 157 6.28 -7.72 8.91
N ASP A 158 7.53 -8.08 8.62
CA ASP A 158 7.91 -8.84 7.41
C ASP A 158 7.57 -8.08 6.10
N PRO A 159 8.05 -6.83 5.92
CA PRO A 159 7.89 -6.09 4.67
C PRO A 159 8.63 -6.78 3.52
N ARG A 160 8.30 -6.43 2.27
CA ARG A 160 9.10 -6.90 1.13
C ARG A 160 10.39 -6.10 1.03
N SER A 161 10.24 -4.79 1.00
CA SER A 161 11.30 -3.78 1.06
C SER A 161 11.25 -3.16 2.45
N ALA A 162 12.27 -3.40 3.26
CA ALA A 162 12.29 -2.85 4.61
C ALA A 162 12.51 -1.32 4.58
N PRO A 163 11.94 -0.56 5.54
CA PRO A 163 11.23 -1.06 6.72
C PRO A 163 9.71 -1.29 6.60
N ASN A 164 9.01 -0.66 5.66
CA ASN A 164 7.57 -0.49 5.73
C ASN A 164 6.84 -1.21 4.59
N PHE A 165 5.56 -1.52 4.81
CA PHE A 165 4.61 -1.96 3.78
C PHE A 165 3.18 -1.67 4.26
N LEU A 166 2.18 -1.85 3.39
CA LEU A 166 0.78 -1.72 3.80
C LEU A 166 0.19 -3.05 4.29
N TYR A 167 -0.42 -2.96 5.47
CA TYR A 167 -1.11 -4.04 6.17
C TYR A 167 -2.63 -3.87 6.00
N ASN A 168 -3.23 -4.71 5.16
CA ASN A 168 -4.67 -4.64 4.88
C ASN A 168 -5.42 -5.66 5.74
N THR A 169 -6.13 -5.19 6.76
CA THR A 169 -6.90 -6.04 7.69
C THR A 169 -8.34 -6.17 7.25
N ILE A 170 -8.73 -7.37 6.80
CA ILE A 170 -10.06 -7.70 6.29
C ILE A 170 -10.74 -8.68 7.26
N ASN A 171 -12.00 -8.45 7.60
CA ASN A 171 -12.77 -9.30 8.51
C ASN A 171 -14.23 -9.44 8.05
N GLN A 172 -15.05 -10.18 8.79
CA GLN A 172 -16.45 -10.44 8.40
C GLN A 172 -17.30 -9.16 8.28
N GLY A 173 -17.03 -8.13 9.09
CA GLY A 173 -17.70 -6.83 9.00
C GLY A 173 -17.12 -5.89 7.94
N ARG A 174 -15.93 -6.21 7.43
CA ARG A 174 -15.21 -5.42 6.42
C ARG A 174 -14.51 -6.37 5.46
N THR A 175 -15.24 -6.77 4.41
CA THR A 175 -14.75 -7.67 3.36
C THR A 175 -13.90 -6.96 2.29
N ARG A 176 -13.79 -5.63 2.37
CA ARG A 176 -13.03 -4.79 1.46
C ARG A 176 -12.28 -3.68 2.22
N THR A 177 -11.03 -3.45 1.85
CA THR A 177 -10.25 -2.26 2.20
C THR A 177 -9.81 -1.53 0.94
N THR A 178 -9.45 -0.26 1.08
CA THR A 178 -8.99 0.58 -0.02
C THR A 178 -7.88 1.52 0.44
N PHE A 179 -6.93 1.80 -0.43
CA PHE A 179 -5.96 2.88 -0.29
C PHE A 179 -5.72 3.53 -1.63
N SER A 180 -5.31 4.80 -1.62
CA SER A 180 -5.22 5.59 -2.85
C SER A 180 -4.16 6.66 -2.81
N GLN A 181 -3.74 7.12 -3.99
CA GLN A 181 -2.89 8.30 -4.14
C GLN A 181 -3.44 9.18 -5.26
N SER A 182 -3.49 10.48 -5.02
CA SER A 182 -3.80 11.47 -6.06
C SER A 182 -2.67 11.52 -7.08
N LEU A 183 -3.03 11.61 -8.36
CA LEU A 183 -2.12 11.63 -9.49
C LEU A 183 -2.33 12.92 -10.31
N PRO A 184 -1.28 13.41 -10.99
CA PRO A 184 -1.45 14.44 -12.01
C PRO A 184 -2.28 13.93 -13.20
N ALA A 185 -2.61 14.83 -14.13
CA ALA A 185 -3.15 14.42 -15.42
C ALA A 185 -2.15 13.51 -16.14
N LEU A 186 -2.60 12.31 -16.51
CA LEU A 186 -1.73 11.26 -17.05
C LEU A 186 -1.49 11.40 -18.56
N GLY A 187 -2.26 12.19 -19.30
CA GLY A 187 -2.05 12.35 -20.73
C GLY A 187 -2.20 11.05 -21.55
N PRO A 188 -1.92 11.10 -22.87
CA PRO A 188 -2.14 10.00 -23.81
C PRO A 188 -0.99 8.98 -23.83
N TYR A 189 -0.38 8.68 -22.69
CA TYR A 189 0.77 7.76 -22.64
C TYR A 189 0.37 6.33 -22.27
N LEU A 190 1.24 5.39 -22.62
CA LEU A 190 1.21 4.04 -22.07
C LEU A 190 1.88 4.05 -20.69
N TYR A 191 1.24 3.42 -19.73
CA TYR A 191 1.72 3.28 -18.36
C TYR A 191 1.86 1.82 -17.99
N ARG A 192 2.86 1.51 -17.16
CA ARG A 192 2.99 0.22 -16.48
C ARG A 192 2.73 0.40 -14.99
N LEU A 193 1.80 -0.37 -14.44
CA LEU A 193 1.55 -0.50 -13.01
C LEU A 193 2.13 -1.83 -12.52
N ASP A 194 3.09 -1.75 -11.61
CA ASP A 194 3.70 -2.89 -10.94
C ASP A 194 3.46 -2.80 -9.42
N TYR A 195 3.31 -3.94 -8.75
CA TYR A 195 3.25 -4.01 -7.29
C TYR A 195 3.46 -5.44 -6.77
N TYR A 196 3.77 -5.54 -5.50
CA TYR A 196 3.87 -6.81 -4.80
C TYR A 196 2.81 -6.98 -3.72
N PHE A 197 2.40 -8.23 -3.51
CA PHE A 197 1.38 -8.57 -2.54
C PHE A 197 1.58 -10.00 -2.00
N LYS A 198 1.10 -10.25 -0.78
CA LYS A 198 1.11 -11.59 -0.19
C LYS A 198 -0.02 -11.79 0.82
N LEU A 199 -0.34 -13.05 1.08
CA LEU A 199 -1.15 -13.43 2.24
C LEU A 199 -0.27 -13.40 3.49
N GLN A 200 -0.40 -12.35 4.32
CA GLN A 200 0.38 -12.22 5.55
C GLN A 200 -0.14 -13.19 6.63
N THR A 201 -1.46 -13.27 6.80
CA THR A 201 -2.06 -14.22 7.73
C THR A 201 -3.52 -14.51 7.38
N ALA A 202 -4.00 -15.67 7.83
CA ALA A 202 -5.39 -16.06 7.77
C ALA A 202 -5.81 -16.71 9.09
N ILE A 203 -6.79 -16.11 9.77
CA ILE A 203 -7.33 -16.60 11.04
C ILE A 203 -8.71 -17.21 10.79
N GLN A 204 -8.84 -18.50 11.08
CA GLN A 204 -10.05 -19.30 10.81
C GLN A 204 -10.54 -19.17 9.36
N GLY A 205 -9.61 -18.99 8.41
CA GLY A 205 -9.90 -18.78 7.00
C GLY A 205 -9.78 -20.08 6.19
N ARG A 206 -10.85 -20.88 6.13
CA ARG A 206 -10.95 -21.99 5.17
C ARG A 206 -11.92 -21.61 4.06
N GLY A 207 -11.50 -21.77 2.81
CA GLY A 207 -12.31 -21.44 1.63
C GLY A 207 -12.54 -19.94 1.44
N PHE A 208 -11.55 -19.10 1.79
CA PHE A 208 -11.55 -17.70 1.40
C PHE A 208 -10.85 -17.50 0.04
N SER A 209 -11.18 -16.40 -0.61
CA SER A 209 -10.51 -15.93 -1.83
C SER A 209 -10.34 -14.43 -1.75
N CYS A 210 -9.12 -13.93 -1.93
CA CYS A 210 -8.79 -12.51 -1.92
C CYS A 210 -8.10 -12.08 -3.21
N GLN A 211 -8.38 -10.85 -3.66
CA GLN A 211 -7.72 -10.21 -4.81
C GLN A 211 -7.54 -8.72 -4.55
N LEU A 212 -6.51 -8.16 -5.17
CA LEU A 212 -6.33 -6.71 -5.30
C LEU A 212 -6.86 -6.26 -6.65
N THR A 213 -7.61 -5.18 -6.68
CA THR A 213 -8.13 -4.58 -7.92
C THR A 213 -7.77 -3.10 -7.95
N PRO A 214 -6.76 -2.70 -8.73
CA PRO A 214 -6.44 -1.30 -8.96
C PRO A 214 -7.48 -0.63 -9.88
N SER A 215 -7.62 0.67 -9.74
CA SER A 215 -8.43 1.51 -10.62
C SER A 215 -7.83 2.90 -10.74
N ILE A 216 -7.97 3.52 -11.91
CA ILE A 216 -7.57 4.92 -12.14
C ILE A 216 -8.77 5.69 -12.66
N ASN A 217 -9.23 6.68 -11.88
CA ASN A 217 -10.42 7.49 -12.22
C ASN A 217 -11.66 6.65 -12.61
N GLY A 218 -11.89 5.52 -11.94
CA GLY A 218 -13.00 4.61 -12.25
C GLY A 218 -12.72 3.59 -13.36
N GLN A 219 -11.67 3.76 -14.16
CA GLN A 219 -11.16 2.71 -15.05
C GLN A 219 -10.63 1.56 -14.18
N THR A 220 -11.37 0.46 -14.12
CA THR A 220 -10.95 -0.74 -13.41
C THR A 220 -9.83 -1.43 -14.20
N LEU A 221 -8.71 -1.66 -13.53
CA LEU A 221 -7.57 -2.37 -14.09
C LEU A 221 -7.66 -3.87 -13.76
N GLN A 222 -6.79 -4.69 -14.37
CA GLN A 222 -6.78 -6.12 -14.12
C GLN A 222 -6.48 -6.41 -12.65
N SER A 223 -7.29 -7.29 -12.05
CA SER A 223 -7.06 -7.77 -10.69
C SER A 223 -5.78 -8.62 -10.59
N SER A 224 -5.21 -8.68 -9.38
CA SER A 224 -4.10 -9.56 -9.06
C SER A 224 -4.48 -11.03 -9.17
N ALA A 225 -3.48 -11.91 -9.15
CA ALA A 225 -3.75 -13.33 -8.90
C ALA A 225 -4.50 -13.52 -7.56
N THR A 226 -5.38 -14.51 -7.53
CA THR A 226 -6.16 -14.85 -6.33
C THR A 226 -5.29 -15.48 -5.26
N LEU A 227 -5.44 -14.99 -4.02
CA LEU A 227 -4.91 -15.60 -2.81
C LEU A 227 -6.01 -16.44 -2.15
N THR A 228 -5.67 -17.66 -1.74
CA THR A 228 -6.62 -18.58 -1.08
C THR A 228 -6.02 -19.13 0.21
N ASP A 229 -6.78 -19.97 0.90
CA ASP A 229 -6.33 -20.72 2.08
C ASP A 229 -5.21 -21.74 1.79
N SER A 230 -4.95 -22.05 0.52
CA SER A 230 -3.78 -22.82 0.07
C SER A 230 -2.52 -21.98 -0.14
N GLY A 231 -2.59 -20.67 0.13
CA GLY A 231 -1.52 -19.71 -0.14
C GLY A 231 -1.61 -19.13 -1.56
N PRO A 232 -0.48 -18.64 -2.10
CA PRO A 232 0.86 -18.60 -1.51
C PRO A 232 1.00 -17.54 -0.40
N TYR A 233 1.83 -17.86 0.61
CA TYR A 233 2.22 -16.94 1.70
C TYR A 233 3.47 -16.11 1.34
N ASP A 234 4.18 -16.51 0.28
CA ASP A 234 5.32 -15.78 -0.28
C ASP A 234 4.88 -14.57 -1.12
N GLN A 235 5.83 -13.68 -1.38
CA GLN A 235 5.62 -12.49 -2.19
C GLN A 235 5.19 -12.85 -3.62
N ARG A 236 4.13 -12.18 -4.08
CA ARG A 236 3.60 -12.28 -5.44
C ARG A 236 3.75 -10.96 -6.15
N PHE A 237 4.00 -11.02 -7.44
CA PHE A 237 4.16 -9.87 -8.32
C PHE A 237 2.93 -9.70 -9.20
N SER A 238 2.54 -8.46 -9.45
CA SER A 238 1.55 -8.08 -10.45
C SER A 238 2.12 -6.97 -11.32
N SER A 239 1.87 -7.06 -12.62
CA SER A 239 2.29 -6.06 -13.61
C SER A 239 1.23 -5.97 -14.71
N GLN A 240 0.94 -4.76 -15.16
CA GLN A 240 0.05 -4.53 -16.29
C GLN A 240 0.34 -3.21 -16.99
N PHE A 241 0.05 -3.18 -18.29
CA PHE A 241 0.10 -1.95 -19.10
C PHE A 241 -1.31 -1.42 -19.32
N PHE A 242 -1.47 -0.11 -19.34
CA PHE A 242 -2.74 0.54 -19.65
C PHE A 242 -2.53 1.97 -20.15
N THR A 243 -3.54 2.50 -20.83
CA THR A 243 -3.69 3.93 -21.13
C THR A 243 -4.88 4.47 -20.34
N ALA A 244 -4.73 5.63 -19.73
CA ALA A 244 -5.80 6.26 -18.96
C ALA A 244 -6.95 6.70 -19.87
N GLN A 245 -8.20 6.55 -19.42
CA GLN A 245 -9.39 7.00 -20.15
C GLN A 245 -9.57 8.54 -20.12
N ASP A 246 -9.44 9.16 -18.94
CA ASP A 246 -9.62 10.61 -18.75
C ASP A 246 -8.28 11.35 -18.63
N GLN A 247 -7.58 11.43 -19.76
CA GLN A 247 -6.17 11.80 -19.82
C GLN A 247 -5.86 13.25 -19.44
N GLY A 248 -6.83 14.15 -19.61
CA GLY A 248 -6.64 15.59 -19.42
C GLY A 248 -6.90 16.10 -18.00
N SER A 249 -7.31 15.24 -17.07
CA SER A 249 -7.67 15.63 -15.71
C SER A 249 -6.82 14.90 -14.67
N PRO A 250 -6.56 15.51 -13.49
CA PRO A 250 -5.98 14.81 -12.36
C PRO A 250 -6.76 13.53 -12.07
N ALA A 251 -6.02 12.47 -11.75
CA ALA A 251 -6.59 11.15 -11.52
C ALA A 251 -6.34 10.70 -10.09
N THR A 252 -6.94 9.57 -9.71
CA THR A 252 -6.65 8.89 -8.45
C THR A 252 -6.37 7.43 -8.76
N LEU A 253 -5.19 6.94 -8.38
CA LEU A 253 -4.98 5.49 -8.26
C LEU A 253 -5.64 5.04 -6.97
N SER A 254 -6.59 4.13 -7.07
CA SER A 254 -7.23 3.47 -5.93
C SER A 254 -7.06 1.97 -6.05
N VAL A 255 -6.54 1.34 -5.00
CA VAL A 255 -6.37 -0.11 -4.92
C VAL A 255 -7.35 -0.66 -3.90
N SER A 256 -8.23 -1.54 -4.35
CA SER A 256 -9.15 -2.26 -3.49
C SER A 256 -8.64 -3.65 -3.18
N VAL A 257 -8.53 -4.01 -1.91
CA VAL A 257 -8.27 -5.38 -1.45
C VAL A 257 -9.58 -5.97 -0.98
N GLN A 258 -10.06 -7.02 -1.66
CA GLN A 258 -11.34 -7.64 -1.35
C GLN A 258 -11.17 -9.13 -1.10
N CYS A 259 -11.80 -9.62 -0.04
CA CYS A 259 -11.90 -11.03 0.27
C CYS A 259 -13.36 -11.48 0.35
N GLN A 260 -13.59 -12.73 -0.03
CA GLN A 260 -14.89 -13.40 0.08
C GLN A 260 -14.70 -14.82 0.60
N GLY A 261 -15.79 -15.47 1.01
CA GLY A 261 -15.76 -16.81 1.60
C GLY A 261 -15.73 -16.79 3.13
N SER A 262 -15.25 -17.86 3.74
CA SER A 262 -15.29 -18.05 5.20
C SER A 262 -13.93 -17.74 5.85
N PHE A 263 -13.91 -16.71 6.69
CA PHE A 263 -12.75 -16.30 7.49
C PHE A 263 -13.21 -15.45 8.67
N ASN A 264 -12.38 -15.34 9.71
CA ASN A 264 -12.58 -14.30 10.73
C ASN A 264 -11.79 -13.05 10.37
N THR A 265 -10.50 -13.22 10.12
CA THR A 265 -9.58 -12.15 9.75
C THR A 265 -8.60 -12.66 8.70
N ILE A 266 -8.43 -11.90 7.62
CA ILE A 266 -7.36 -12.05 6.64
C ILE A 266 -6.52 -10.79 6.69
N ILE A 267 -5.20 -10.94 6.63
CA ILE A 267 -4.31 -9.82 6.38
C ILE A 267 -3.59 -10.05 5.06
N ILE A 268 -3.68 -9.05 4.18
CA ILE A 268 -2.94 -8.99 2.93
C ILE A 268 -1.87 -7.89 3.05
N GLY A 269 -0.62 -8.28 2.83
CA GLY A 269 0.49 -7.36 2.72
C GLY A 269 0.64 -6.87 1.29
N THR A 270 0.92 -5.58 1.10
CA THR A 270 1.16 -4.99 -0.22
C THR A 270 2.30 -3.99 -0.16
N ASP A 271 3.17 -4.00 -1.15
CA ASP A 271 4.44 -3.26 -1.11
C ASP A 271 4.95 -2.92 -2.52
N ASP A 272 5.96 -2.06 -2.60
CA ASP A 272 6.74 -1.78 -3.82
C ASP A 272 5.88 -1.43 -5.05
N PHE A 273 5.03 -0.41 -4.94
CA PHE A 273 4.20 0.05 -6.07
C PHE A 273 5.02 0.88 -7.06
N SER A 274 4.80 0.71 -8.36
CA SER A 274 5.29 1.67 -9.36
C SER A 274 4.25 1.93 -10.43
N LEU A 275 4.04 3.21 -10.75
CA LEU A 275 3.29 3.64 -11.92
C LEU A 275 4.24 4.42 -12.82
N THR A 276 4.71 3.77 -13.88
CA THR A 276 5.74 4.34 -14.75
C THR A 276 5.18 4.63 -16.12
N ARG A 277 5.34 5.86 -16.60
CA ARG A 277 5.14 6.19 -18.02
C ARG A 277 6.20 5.45 -18.84
N THR A 278 5.79 4.68 -19.85
CA THR A 278 6.72 3.88 -20.66
C THR A 278 7.05 4.57 -21.96
N CYS A 279 8.24 4.29 -22.49
CA CYS A 279 8.73 4.91 -23.72
C CYS A 279 8.73 4.01 -24.95
N GLY A 280 7.99 2.90 -24.89
CA GLY A 280 7.72 2.01 -26.03
C GLY A 280 6.23 1.79 -26.19
N ASN A 281 5.78 1.76 -27.45
CA ASN A 281 4.48 1.21 -27.85
C ASN A 281 4.50 -0.31 -27.76
#